data_AF-A0A9P9WZ44-F1
#
_entry.id   AF-A0A9P9WZ44-F1
#
_cell.length_a   1.000
_cell.length_b   1.000
_cell.length_c   1.000
_cell.angle_alpha   90.00
_cell.angle_beta   90.00
_cell.angle_gamma   90.00
#
_symmetry.space_group_name_H-M   'P 1'
#
loop_
_entity.id
_entity.type
_entity.pdbx_description
1 polymer ?
#
loop_
_entity_poly.entity_id
_entity_poly.type
_entity_poly.pdbx_seq_one_letter_code
_entity_poly.pdbx_strand_id
1 'polypeptide(L)' 'MCAYRLRGSPMNTDATHIYTDGSGIDGHIGAATVCATTQQTSKTHMGDDTTSTVYAGELQGIVLALEMAQADKQNGN' A
#
# COMPACT_ATOMS: atom_id res chain seq x y z
N MET A 1 7.26 14.95 -3.52
CA MET A 1 6.84 13.68 -4.14
C MET A 1 6.86 13.86 -5.65
N CYS A 2 7.90 13.39 -6.34
CA CYS A 2 7.94 13.35 -7.80
C CYS A 2 7.37 12.00 -8.24
N ALA A 3 6.09 11.95 -8.61
CA ALA A 3 5.49 10.77 -9.19
C ALA A 3 5.76 10.76 -10.70
N TYR A 4 6.70 9.93 -11.15
CA TYR A 4 6.80 9.60 -12.58
C TYR A 4 5.58 8.73 -12.93
N ARG A 5 4.63 9.30 -13.68
CA ARG A 5 3.50 8.55 -14.22
C ARG A 5 4.00 7.64 -15.34
N LEU A 6 4.36 6.41 -14.99
CA LEU A 6 4.47 5.33 -15.96
C LEU A 6 3.11 5.21 -16.66
N ARG A 7 3.09 5.27 -17.99
CA ARG A 7 1.85 5.15 -18.77
C ARG A 7 1.20 3.81 -18.42
N GLY A 8 0.08 3.87 -17.71
CA GLY A 8 -0.75 2.70 -17.45
C GLY A 8 -1.27 2.16 -18.77
N SER A 9 -1.08 0.86 -18.98
CA SER A 9 -1.86 0.06 -19.93
C SER A 9 -3.36 0.28 -19.69
N PRO A 10 -4.24 0.10 -20.71
CA PRO A 10 -5.68 0.16 -20.50
C PRO A 10 -6.05 -0.69 -19.29
N MET A 11 -6.84 -0.10 -18.37
CA MET A 11 -7.23 -0.67 -17.09
C MET A 11 -7.90 -2.02 -17.36
N ASN A 12 -7.17 -3.10 -17.14
CA ASN A 12 -7.74 -4.43 -17.21
C ASN A 12 -8.66 -4.56 -16.00
N THR A 13 -9.97 -4.61 -16.24
CA THR A 13 -10.99 -4.74 -15.19
C THR A 13 -10.86 -6.03 -14.39
N ASP A 14 -10.10 -7.01 -14.89
CA ASP A 14 -9.86 -8.29 -14.22
C ASP A 14 -8.63 -8.24 -13.29
N ALA A 15 -7.96 -7.10 -13.16
CA ALA A 15 -6.80 -6.94 -12.28
C ALA A 15 -7.15 -6.17 -11.00
N THR A 16 -6.64 -6.65 -9.87
CA THR A 16 -6.71 -5.97 -8.58
C THR A 16 -5.66 -4.86 -8.54
N HIS A 17 -6.11 -3.61 -8.37
CA HIS A 17 -5.23 -2.44 -8.35
C HIS A 17 -5.03 -1.98 -6.91
N ILE A 18 -3.81 -2.14 -6.40
CA ILE A 18 -3.46 -1.80 -5.02
C ILE A 18 -2.33 -0.77 -5.02
N TYR A 19 -2.51 0.32 -4.28
CA TYR A 19 -1.57 1.41 -4.11
C TYR A 19 -1.07 1.43 -2.67
N THR A 20 0.23 1.62 -2.48
CA THR A 20 0.88 1.63 -1.17
C THR A 20 1.65 2.92 -0.98
N ASP A 21 1.78 3.36 0.26
CA ASP A 21 2.58 4.53 0.64
C ASP A 21 3.19 4.31 2.03
N GLY A 22 4.49 4.60 2.17
CA GLY A 22 5.18 4.71 3.45
C GLY A 22 5.32 6.18 3.84
N SER A 23 5.02 6.51 5.10
CA SER A 23 5.05 7.91 5.56
C SER A 23 5.81 8.06 6.87
N GLY A 24 6.51 9.19 6.97
CA GLY A 24 7.11 9.68 8.20
C GLY A 24 6.59 11.09 8.48
N ILE A 25 5.86 11.26 9.58
CA ILE A 25 5.29 12.56 9.97
C ILE A 25 5.37 12.73 11.49
N ASP A 26 5.77 13.92 11.93
CA ASP A 26 5.88 14.28 13.34
C ASP A 26 6.66 13.26 14.20
N GLY A 27 7.74 12.69 13.65
CA GLY A 27 8.57 11.69 14.35
C GLY A 27 8.02 10.27 14.37
N HIS A 28 6.90 10.00 13.67
CA HIS A 28 6.26 8.69 13.62
C HIS A 28 6.33 8.11 12.21
N ILE A 29 6.46 6.79 12.14
CA ILE A 29 6.49 6.04 10.88
C ILE A 29 5.21 5.21 10.75
N GLY A 30 4.67 5.19 9.53
CA GLY A 30 3.54 4.34 9.20
C GLY A 30 3.54 3.91 7.73
N ALA A 31 2.59 3.04 7.44
CA ALA A 31 2.28 2.56 6.10
C ALA A 31 0.79 2.66 5.84
N ALA A 32 0.42 2.88 4.59
CA ALA A 32 -0.96 2.86 4.12
C ALA A 32 -1.06 2.08 2.80
N THR A 33 -2.18 1.40 2.63
CA THR A 33 -2.49 0.61 1.44
C THR A 33 -3.96 0.80 1.06
N VAL A 34 -4.23 1.00 -0.23
CA VAL A 34 -5.56 1.20 -0.79
C VAL A 34 -5.76 0.28 -1.99
N CYS A 35 -6.77 -0.58 -1.94
CA CYS A 35 -7.23 -1.34 -3.10
C CYS A 35 -8.34 -0.57 -3.81
N ALA A 36 -8.07 -0.08 -5.02
CA ALA A 36 -9.05 0.68 -5.79
C ALA A 36 -10.17 -0.22 -6.35
N THR A 37 -9.89 -1.50 -6.60
CA THR A 37 -10.88 -2.47 -7.10
C THR A 37 -11.94 -2.79 -6.05
N THR A 38 -11.53 -3.06 -4.80
CA THR A 38 -12.44 -3.45 -3.70
C THR A 38 -12.83 -2.28 -2.80
N GLN A 39 -12.27 -1.09 -3.03
CA GLN A 39 -12.42 0.11 -2.18
C GLN A 39 -12.00 -0.12 -0.72
N GLN A 40 -11.09 -1.08 -0.48
CA GLN A 40 -10.56 -1.36 0.85
C GLN A 40 -9.32 -0.53 1.15
N THR A 41 -9.15 -0.19 2.43
CA THR A 41 -7.98 0.55 2.92
C THR A 41 -7.42 -0.12 4.18
N SER A 42 -6.10 -0.18 4.30
CA SER A 42 -5.39 -0.61 5.51
C SER A 42 -4.29 0.38 5.84
N LYS A 43 -3.96 0.49 7.13
CA LYS A 43 -2.87 1.33 7.61
C LYS A 43 -2.26 0.73 8.87
N THR A 44 -0.96 0.94 9.04
CA THR A 44 -0.21 0.43 10.18
C THR A 44 0.73 1.51 10.69
N HIS A 45 0.74 1.70 12.01
CA HIS A 45 1.74 2.52 12.69
C HIS A 45 2.90 1.61 13.11
N MET A 46 4.13 2.03 12.79
CA MET A 46 5.34 1.22 12.98
C MET A 46 6.23 1.70 14.12
N GLY A 47 5.83 2.75 14.83
CA GLY A 47 6.60 3.36 15.90
C GLY A 47 7.31 4.63 15.46
N ASP A 48 8.23 5.08 16.30
CA ASP A 48 8.93 6.35 16.10
C ASP A 48 10.04 6.22 15.05
N ASP A 49 10.47 7.36 14.48
CA ASP A 49 11.52 7.49 13.48
C ASP A 49 12.93 7.09 13.98
N THR A 50 13.06 6.88 15.29
CA THR A 50 14.26 6.30 15.94
C THR A 50 14.27 4.78 15.92
N THR A 51 13.11 4.13 15.68
CA THR A 51 12.93 2.67 15.74
C THR A 51 12.52 2.07 14.41
N SER A 52 11.88 2.86 13.57
CA SER A 52 11.39 2.51 12.24
C SER A 52 11.82 3.58 11.24
N THR A 53 11.84 3.23 9.97
CA THR A 53 12.19 4.17 8.89
C THR A 53 11.08 4.23 7.88
N VAL A 54 10.99 5.32 7.12
CA VAL A 54 10.03 5.41 5.99
C VAL A 54 10.20 4.22 5.03
N TYR A 55 11.43 3.74 4.82
CA TYR A 55 11.69 2.53 4.02
C TYR A 55 11.03 1.26 4.58
N ALA A 56 10.99 1.12 5.90
CA ALA A 56 10.25 0.04 6.55
C ALA A 56 8.73 0.22 6.35
N GLY A 57 8.25 1.46 6.37
CA GLY A 57 6.88 1.84 6.01
C GLY A 57 6.49 1.41 4.60
N GLU A 58 7.32 1.72 3.60
CA GLU A 58 7.10 1.31 2.21
C GLU A 58 7.01 -0.22 2.08
N LEU A 59 7.92 -0.95 2.73
CA LEU A 59 7.91 -2.42 2.72
C LEU A 59 6.66 -2.98 3.41
N GLN A 60 6.24 -2.39 4.53
CA GLN A 60 5.03 -2.78 5.23
C GLN A 60 3.78 -2.52 4.36
N GLY A 61 3.75 -1.42 3.59
CA GLY A 61 2.70 -1.16 2.62
C GLY A 61 2.56 -2.30 1.59
N ILE A 62 3.69 -2.79 1.07
CA ILE A 62 3.72 -3.95 0.15
C ILE A 62 3.19 -5.22 0.83
N VAL A 63 3.57 -5.49 2.08
CA VAL A 63 3.05 -6.64 2.83
C VAL A 63 1.52 -6.56 2.95
N LEU A 64 0.98 -5.41 3.35
CA LEU A 64 -0.47 -5.19 3.44
C LEU A 64 -1.17 -5.34 2.07
N ALA A 65 -0.52 -4.93 0.98
CA ALA A 65 -1.06 -5.11 -0.37
C ALA A 65 -1.15 -6.58 -0.77
N LEU A 66 -0.15 -7.39 -0.42
CA LEU A 66 -0.16 -8.84 -0.68
C LEU A 66 -1.23 -9.54 0.16
N GLU A 67 -1.47 -9.12 1.39
CA GLU A 67 -2.56 -9.63 2.22
C GLU A 67 -3.92 -9.31 1.60
N MET A 68 -4.12 -8.07 1.13
CA MET A 68 -5.35 -7.68 0.42
C MET A 68 -5.54 -8.48 -0.87
N ALA A 69 -4.50 -8.64 -1.68
CA ALA A 69 -4.59 -9.43 -2.92
C ALA A 69 -4.92 -10.90 -2.65
N GLN A 70 -4.36 -11.48 -1.57
CA GLN A 70 -4.69 -12.83 -1.15
C GLN A 70 -6.15 -12.95 -0.69
N ALA A 71 -6.64 -11.99 0.08
CA ALA A 71 -8.04 -11.96 0.51
C ALA A 71 -9.00 -11.80 -0.69
N ASP A 72 -8.67 -10.93 -1.64
CA ASP A 72 -9.44 -10.71 -2.87
C ASP A 72 -9.54 -12.01 -3.69
N LYS A 73 -8.42 -12.70 -3.89
CA LYS A 73 -8.39 -14.02 -4.54
C LYS A 73 -9.24 -15.07 -3.81
N GLN A 74 -9.23 -15.07 -2.48
CA GLN A 74 -10.06 -15.99 -1.69
C GLN A 74 -11.56 -15.70 -1.81
N ASN A 75 -11.92 -14.44 -2.09
CA ASN A 75 -13.30 -14.01 -2.29
C ASN A 75 -13.82 -14.25 -3.72
N GLY A 76 -13.03 -14.88 -4.59
CA GLY A 76 -13.47 -15.36 -5.90
C GLY A 76 -13.23 -14.40 -7.06
N ASN A 77 -12.32 -13.43 -6.89
CA ASN A 77 -11.75 -12.65 -7.99
C ASN A 77 -10.52 -13.36 -8.58
#